data_AF-I5B6K2-F1
#
_entry.id   AF-I5B6K2-F1
#
_cell.length_a   1.000
_cell.length_b   1.000
_cell.length_c   1.000
_cell.angle_alpha   90.00
_cell.angle_beta   90.00
_cell.angle_gamma   90.00
#
_symmetry.space_group_name_H-M   'P 1'
#
loop_
_entity.id
_entity.type
_entity.pdbx_description
1 polymer ?
#
loop_
_entity_poly.entity_id
_entity_poly.type
_entity_poly.pdbx_seq_one_letter_code
_entity_poly.pdbx_strand_id
1 'polypeptide(L)'
;MPTTINVKHGNENLVSQSGLLPVGALLKSINFAQRFKNLPDVHCVDPNISHGEILSSMLGLICVGKPDYIAIEIFRQDPFFFTQSLGISNCPSQSTLRERIDLIGESANELIKEASVEMIRGKAPAISPVQTSVGNYIPLDLDVSPFDNSKTKRGSFQDIQRL
;
A
#
# COMPACT_ATOMS: atom_id res chain seq x y z
N MET A 1 50.53 -9.54 -0.42
CA MET A 1 49.93 -9.05 -1.68
C MET A 1 48.76 -8.17 -1.29
N PRO A 2 48.74 -6.86 -1.60
CA PRO A 2 47.55 -6.04 -1.34
C PRO A 2 46.48 -6.37 -2.39
N THR A 3 45.25 -6.55 -1.94
CA THR A 3 44.11 -6.83 -2.82
C THR A 3 43.71 -5.56 -3.56
N THR A 4 43.76 -5.59 -4.90
CA THR A 4 43.30 -4.48 -5.74
C THR A 4 41.78 -4.55 -5.88
N ILE A 5 41.06 -3.57 -5.35
CA ILE A 5 39.62 -3.41 -5.56
C ILE A 5 39.42 -2.62 -6.86
N ASN A 6 38.77 -3.22 -7.84
CA ASN A 6 38.38 -2.57 -9.09
C ASN A 6 36.89 -2.18 -9.03
N VAL A 7 36.60 -0.88 -8.93
CA VAL A 7 35.24 -0.34 -8.97
C VAL A 7 34.86 -0.06 -10.42
N LYS A 8 33.77 -0.66 -10.90
CA LYS A 8 33.14 -0.33 -12.19
C LYS A 8 31.88 0.48 -11.91
N HIS A 9 31.78 1.64 -12.54
CA HIS A 9 30.54 2.42 -12.54
C HIS A 9 29.71 2.02 -13.76
N GLY A 10 28.46 1.62 -13.52
CA GLY A 10 27.44 1.46 -14.56
C GLY A 10 26.46 2.63 -14.55
N ASN A 11 25.63 2.72 -15.60
CA ASN A 11 24.58 3.75 -15.72
C ASN A 11 23.22 3.28 -15.16
N GLU A 12 23.20 2.15 -14.44
CA GLU A 12 22.00 1.67 -13.78
C GLU A 12 21.58 2.56 -12.60
N ASN A 13 20.29 2.90 -12.56
CA ASN A 13 19.68 3.47 -11.36
C ASN A 13 19.32 2.32 -10.41
N LEU A 14 20.15 2.13 -9.39
CA LEU A 14 19.89 1.15 -8.32
C LEU A 14 18.82 1.70 -7.37
N VAL A 15 17.63 1.12 -7.43
CA VAL A 15 16.50 1.46 -6.55
C VAL A 15 16.28 0.35 -5.53
N SER A 16 16.34 0.69 -4.26
CA SER A 16 16.19 -0.28 -3.15
C SER A 16 14.76 -0.81 -2.98
N GLN A 17 13.80 -0.29 -3.75
CA GLN A 17 12.37 -0.56 -3.60
C GLN A 17 11.80 -1.43 -4.72
N SER A 18 12.62 -2.31 -5.32
CA SER A 18 12.19 -3.25 -6.38
C SER A 18 10.99 -4.12 -5.98
N GLY A 19 10.76 -4.33 -4.68
CA GLY A 19 9.56 -4.98 -4.13
C GLY A 19 8.24 -4.30 -4.48
N LEU A 20 8.23 -3.04 -4.91
CA LEU A 20 7.01 -2.37 -5.39
C LEU A 20 6.56 -2.84 -6.78
N LEU A 21 7.46 -3.39 -7.61
CA LEU A 21 7.10 -3.91 -8.93
C LEU A 21 6.05 -5.03 -8.88
N PRO A 22 6.21 -6.09 -8.07
CA PRO A 22 5.17 -7.10 -7.93
C PRO A 22 3.88 -6.54 -7.29
N VAL A 23 3.99 -5.56 -6.39
CA VAL A 23 2.81 -4.88 -5.82
C VAL A 23 1.99 -4.20 -6.91
N GLY A 24 2.61 -3.38 -7.75
CA GLY A 24 1.89 -2.75 -8.86
C GLY A 24 1.36 -3.73 -9.89
N ALA A 25 2.08 -4.83 -10.16
CA ALA A 25 1.57 -5.89 -11.02
C ALA A 25 0.27 -6.52 -10.46
N LEU A 26 0.21 -6.73 -9.15
CA LEU A 26 -1.00 -7.21 -8.47
C LEU A 26 -2.13 -6.17 -8.54
N LEU A 27 -1.86 -4.89 -8.22
CA LEU A 27 -2.85 -3.81 -8.30
C LEU A 27 -3.41 -3.64 -9.71
N LYS A 28 -2.55 -3.75 -10.73
CA LYS A 28 -2.96 -3.72 -12.13
C LYS A 28 -3.86 -4.91 -12.49
N SER A 29 -3.57 -6.09 -11.95
CA SER A 29 -4.35 -7.31 -12.27
C SER A 29 -5.81 -7.27 -11.83
N ILE A 30 -6.14 -6.42 -10.85
CA ILE A 30 -7.50 -6.19 -10.35
C ILE A 30 -8.03 -4.78 -10.70
N ASN A 31 -7.37 -4.08 -11.66
CA ASN A 31 -7.71 -2.72 -12.08
C ASN A 31 -7.90 -1.73 -10.92
N PHE A 32 -7.07 -1.84 -9.87
CA PHE A 32 -7.29 -1.19 -8.57
C PHE A 32 -7.52 0.33 -8.71
N ALA A 33 -6.58 1.07 -9.30
CA ALA A 33 -6.71 2.53 -9.39
C ALA A 33 -7.99 2.99 -10.13
N GLN A 34 -8.43 2.25 -11.14
CA GLN A 34 -9.66 2.55 -11.88
C GLN A 34 -10.91 2.18 -11.08
N ARG A 35 -10.90 1.06 -10.36
CA ARG A 35 -12.00 0.60 -9.50
C ARG A 35 -12.32 1.63 -8.42
N PHE A 36 -11.29 2.26 -7.85
CA PHE A 36 -11.42 3.25 -6.80
C PHE A 36 -11.42 4.69 -7.33
N LYS A 37 -11.49 4.93 -8.65
CA LYS A 37 -11.49 6.29 -9.20
C LYS A 37 -12.67 7.12 -8.68
N ASN A 38 -13.85 6.48 -8.63
CA ASN A 38 -15.09 7.05 -8.13
C ASN A 38 -15.58 6.19 -6.97
N LEU A 39 -15.64 6.77 -5.78
CA LEU A 39 -16.21 6.12 -4.61
C LEU A 39 -17.59 6.72 -4.34
N PRO A 40 -18.61 5.90 -4.01
CA PRO A 40 -19.91 6.42 -3.59
C PRO A 40 -19.73 7.36 -2.41
N ASP A 41 -20.45 8.48 -2.42
CA ASP A 41 -20.51 9.46 -1.32
C ASP A 41 -19.16 10.12 -0.93
N VAL A 42 -18.11 9.92 -1.73
CA VAL A 42 -16.82 10.60 -1.58
C VAL A 42 -16.64 11.59 -2.72
N HIS A 43 -16.91 12.86 -2.44
CA HIS A 43 -16.82 13.94 -3.43
C HIS A 43 -15.52 14.74 -3.27
N CYS A 44 -14.76 14.81 -4.36
CA CYS A 44 -13.63 15.72 -4.51
C CYS A 44 -13.77 16.39 -5.88
N VAL A 45 -13.81 17.73 -5.92
CA VAL A 45 -14.03 18.48 -7.15
C VAL A 45 -12.75 18.48 -7.99
N ASP A 46 -12.87 18.03 -9.24
CA ASP A 46 -11.80 17.97 -10.27
C ASP A 46 -10.42 17.57 -9.73
N PRO A 47 -10.30 16.39 -9.11
CA PRO A 47 -9.07 16.01 -8.45
C PRO A 47 -7.97 15.69 -9.48
N ASN A 48 -6.84 16.39 -9.39
CA ASN A 48 -5.63 16.08 -10.16
C ASN A 48 -5.04 14.69 -9.87
N ILE A 49 -5.40 14.10 -8.73
CA ILE A 49 -5.02 12.75 -8.30
C ILE A 49 -6.30 12.01 -7.89
N SER A 50 -6.60 10.91 -8.57
CA SER A 50 -7.81 10.11 -8.31
C SER A 50 -7.76 9.43 -6.95
N HIS A 51 -8.93 9.04 -6.40
CA HIS A 51 -8.98 8.31 -5.13
C HIS A 51 -8.22 6.96 -5.22
N GLY A 52 -8.27 6.30 -6.38
CA GLY A 52 -7.49 5.10 -6.63
C GLY A 52 -5.97 5.33 -6.56
N GLU A 53 -5.47 6.43 -7.12
CA GLU A 53 -4.04 6.77 -7.02
C GLU A 53 -3.63 7.15 -5.59
N ILE A 54 -4.51 7.79 -4.81
CA ILE A 54 -4.30 8.05 -3.38
C ILE A 54 -4.17 6.72 -2.61
N LEU A 55 -5.11 5.79 -2.81
CA LEU A 55 -5.08 4.47 -2.16
C LEU A 55 -3.87 3.64 -2.60
N SER A 56 -3.53 3.65 -3.89
CA SER A 56 -2.33 2.99 -4.41
C SER A 56 -1.05 3.55 -3.80
N SER A 57 -0.96 4.88 -3.62
CA SER A 57 0.18 5.52 -2.95
C SER A 57 0.31 5.07 -1.49
N MET A 58 -0.80 5.02 -0.75
CA MET A 58 -0.80 4.54 0.63
C MET A 58 -0.41 3.06 0.72
N LEU A 59 -0.92 2.21 -0.18
CA LEU A 59 -0.52 0.81 -0.26
C LEU A 59 0.98 0.66 -0.53
N GLY A 60 1.54 1.46 -1.45
CA GLY A 60 2.97 1.49 -1.71
C GLY A 60 3.79 1.79 -0.45
N LEU A 61 3.37 2.80 0.32
CA LEU A 61 4.00 3.15 1.60
C LEU A 61 3.95 2.01 2.63
N ILE A 62 2.80 1.34 2.76
CA ILE A 62 2.62 0.21 3.66
C ILE A 62 3.53 -0.96 3.23
N CYS A 63 3.58 -1.28 1.93
CA CYS A 63 4.39 -2.37 1.39
C CYS A 63 5.91 -2.17 1.61
N VAL A 64 6.40 -0.93 1.70
CA VAL A 64 7.81 -0.64 2.02
C VAL A 64 8.06 -0.44 3.52
N GLY A 65 7.07 -0.72 4.37
CA GLY A 65 7.17 -0.60 5.83
C GLY A 65 7.23 0.85 6.33
N LYS A 66 6.63 1.80 5.60
CA LYS A 66 6.60 3.23 5.97
C LYS A 66 5.17 3.79 5.96
N PRO A 67 4.27 3.32 6.84
CA PRO A 67 2.86 3.71 6.82
C PRO A 67 2.60 5.18 7.21
N ASP A 68 3.61 5.92 7.68
CA ASP A 68 3.47 7.34 8.01
C ASP A 68 3.32 8.20 6.75
N TYR A 69 2.30 9.08 6.71
CA TYR A 69 2.05 9.95 5.55
C TYR A 69 3.25 10.80 5.14
N ILE A 70 4.11 11.23 6.08
CA ILE A 70 5.31 12.02 5.78
C ILE A 70 6.35 11.25 4.96
N ALA A 71 6.33 9.91 4.99
CA ALA A 71 7.24 9.10 4.20
C ALA A 71 7.05 9.28 2.69
N ILE A 72 5.87 9.74 2.23
CA ILE A 72 5.62 10.01 0.82
C ILE A 72 6.56 11.09 0.25
N GLU A 73 7.02 12.04 1.08
CA GLU A 73 7.89 13.13 0.62
C GLU A 73 9.29 12.65 0.22
N ILE A 74 9.71 11.47 0.69
CA ILE A 74 10.93 10.81 0.21
C ILE A 74 10.77 10.43 -1.26
N PHE A 75 9.61 9.86 -1.61
CA PHE A 75 9.29 9.45 -2.98
C PHE A 75 8.91 10.64 -3.85
N ARG A 76 8.35 11.70 -3.30
CA ARG A 76 7.94 12.88 -4.06
C ARG A 76 9.12 13.69 -4.63
N GLN A 77 10.31 13.60 -4.00
CA GLN A 77 11.54 14.22 -4.51
C GLN A 77 12.04 13.57 -5.81
N ASP A 78 11.88 12.25 -5.95
CA ASP A 78 12.15 11.50 -7.18
C ASP A 78 11.01 10.47 -7.39
N PRO A 79 9.88 10.91 -7.97
CA PRO A 79 8.67 10.11 -8.03
C PRO A 79 8.72 9.00 -9.07
N PHE A 80 9.67 9.04 -10.01
CA PHE A 80 9.64 8.22 -11.22
C PHE A 80 9.47 6.73 -10.90
N PHE A 81 10.34 6.17 -10.07
CA PHE A 81 10.26 4.74 -9.77
C PHE A 81 8.99 4.39 -8.99
N PHE A 82 8.61 5.22 -8.01
CA PHE A 82 7.43 4.99 -7.18
C PHE A 82 6.15 4.99 -8.04
N THR A 83 5.96 6.01 -8.88
CA THR A 83 4.78 6.14 -9.72
C THR A 83 4.71 5.05 -10.80
N GLN A 84 5.84 4.76 -11.45
CA GLN A 84 5.92 3.67 -12.43
C GLN A 84 5.65 2.31 -11.80
N SER A 85 6.24 2.03 -10.64
CA SER A 85 6.08 0.75 -9.96
C SER A 85 4.64 0.48 -9.55
N LEU A 86 3.88 1.50 -9.15
CA LEU A 86 2.49 1.38 -8.73
C LEU A 86 1.47 1.60 -9.85
N GLY A 87 1.91 2.05 -11.03
CA GLY A 87 1.03 2.36 -12.16
C GLY A 87 0.14 3.58 -11.93
N ILE A 88 0.65 4.57 -11.18
CA ILE A 88 -0.04 5.84 -10.92
C ILE A 88 0.62 6.98 -11.70
N SER A 89 -0.11 8.06 -11.94
CA SER A 89 0.38 9.19 -12.76
C SER A 89 1.21 10.18 -11.93
N ASN A 90 0.78 10.41 -10.69
CA ASN A 90 1.32 11.45 -9.82
C ASN A 90 1.56 10.92 -8.40
N CYS A 91 2.65 11.38 -7.77
CA CYS A 91 2.93 11.14 -6.36
C CYS A 91 2.31 12.27 -5.52
N PRO A 92 1.36 12.00 -4.60
CA PRO A 92 0.72 13.03 -3.80
C PRO A 92 1.69 13.63 -2.77
N SER A 93 1.41 14.86 -2.31
CA SER A 93 2.07 15.39 -1.11
C SER A 93 1.56 14.70 0.15
N GLN A 94 2.29 14.85 1.26
CA GLN A 94 1.86 14.38 2.57
C GLN A 94 0.49 14.94 2.98
N SER A 95 0.24 16.24 2.70
CA SER A 95 -1.05 16.87 3.01
C SER A 95 -2.18 16.27 2.18
N THR A 96 -2.01 16.20 0.86
CA THR A 96 -3.01 15.63 -0.05
C THR A 96 -3.30 14.17 0.27
N LEU A 97 -2.26 13.36 0.53
CA LEU A 97 -2.42 11.95 0.88
C LEU A 97 -3.25 11.80 2.17
N ARG A 98 -2.90 12.54 3.22
CA ARG A 98 -3.62 12.50 4.50
C ARG A 98 -5.07 12.93 4.33
N GLU A 99 -5.29 14.13 3.81
CA GLU A 99 -6.63 14.70 3.66
C GLU A 99 -7.53 13.81 2.80
N ARG A 100 -6.98 13.20 1.74
CA ARG A 100 -7.77 12.33 0.86
C ARG A 100 -8.03 10.95 1.46
N ILE A 101 -7.11 10.39 2.25
CA ILE A 101 -7.38 9.16 3.01
C ILE A 101 -8.44 9.43 4.08
N ASP A 102 -8.34 10.54 4.81
CA ASP A 102 -9.33 10.95 5.81
C ASP A 102 -10.71 11.20 5.16
N LEU A 103 -10.75 11.81 3.98
CA LEU A 103 -11.98 12.03 3.20
C LEU A 103 -12.60 10.71 2.69
N ILE A 104 -11.77 9.75 2.25
CA ILE A 104 -12.25 8.44 1.81
C ILE A 104 -12.84 7.67 2.99
N GLY A 105 -12.20 7.76 4.16
CA GLY A 105 -12.65 7.11 5.39
C GLY A 105 -12.94 5.62 5.17
N GLU A 106 -14.12 5.19 5.59
CA GLU A 106 -14.56 3.79 5.49
C GLU A 106 -15.25 3.46 4.16
N SER A 107 -15.52 4.45 3.30
CA SER A 107 -16.30 4.28 2.06
C SER A 107 -15.65 3.33 1.05
N ALA A 108 -14.35 3.04 1.21
CA ALA A 108 -13.62 2.07 0.38
C ALA A 108 -13.54 0.65 0.98
N ASN A 109 -13.94 0.44 2.23
CA ASN A 109 -13.63 -0.79 2.98
C ASN A 109 -14.21 -2.06 2.33
N GLU A 110 -15.48 -2.03 1.93
CA GLU A 110 -16.12 -3.18 1.29
C GLU A 110 -15.48 -3.49 -0.07
N LEU A 111 -15.27 -2.45 -0.88
CA LEU A 111 -14.62 -2.59 -2.19
C LEU A 111 -13.18 -3.11 -2.07
N ILE A 112 -12.43 -2.71 -1.03
CA ILE A 112 -11.08 -3.22 -0.75
C ILE A 112 -11.14 -4.71 -0.41
N LYS A 113 -12.10 -5.14 0.42
CA LYS A 113 -12.29 -6.56 0.75
C LYS A 113 -12.62 -7.39 -0.50
N GLU A 114 -13.53 -6.91 -1.33
CA GLU A 114 -13.86 -7.58 -2.59
C GLU A 114 -12.67 -7.67 -3.55
N ALA A 115 -11.95 -6.57 -3.73
CA ALA A 115 -10.75 -6.52 -4.57
C ALA A 115 -9.66 -7.48 -4.06
N SER A 116 -9.53 -7.61 -2.74
CA SER A 116 -8.60 -8.57 -2.11
C SER A 116 -9.02 -10.02 -2.39
N VAL A 117 -10.31 -10.35 -2.27
CA VAL A 117 -10.84 -11.68 -2.58
C VAL A 117 -10.62 -12.03 -4.06
N GLU A 118 -10.87 -11.08 -4.97
CA GLU A 118 -10.62 -11.24 -6.40
C GLU A 118 -9.15 -11.52 -6.69
N MET A 119 -8.25 -10.74 -6.07
CA MET A 119 -6.81 -10.93 -6.21
C MET A 119 -6.36 -12.31 -5.74
N ILE A 120 -6.81 -12.73 -4.54
CA ILE A 120 -6.48 -14.04 -3.97
C ILE A 120 -6.99 -15.15 -4.88
N ARG A 121 -8.24 -15.08 -5.34
CA ARG A 121 -8.81 -16.10 -6.25
C ARG A 121 -8.03 -16.21 -7.57
N GLY A 122 -7.54 -15.09 -8.10
CA GLY A 122 -6.78 -15.05 -9.34
C GLY A 122 -5.31 -15.46 -9.21
N LYS A 123 -4.70 -15.35 -8.03
CA LYS A 123 -3.24 -15.51 -7.82
C LYS A 123 -2.86 -16.63 -6.86
N ALA A 124 -3.77 -17.07 -6.00
CA ALA A 124 -3.63 -18.19 -5.08
C ALA A 124 -4.72 -19.24 -5.34
N PRO A 125 -4.67 -19.95 -6.49
CA PRO A 125 -5.74 -20.83 -6.94
C PRO A 125 -5.97 -22.07 -6.06
N ALA A 126 -5.01 -22.40 -5.18
CA ALA A 126 -5.11 -23.51 -4.24
C ALA A 126 -4.98 -23.00 -2.80
N ILE A 127 -6.11 -22.58 -2.22
CA ILE A 127 -6.28 -22.50 -0.77
C ILE A 127 -6.95 -23.82 -0.36
N SER A 128 -6.14 -24.81 -0.02
CA SER A 128 -6.63 -26.14 0.34
C SER A 128 -6.68 -26.29 1.86
N PRO A 129 -7.75 -26.89 2.42
CA PRO A 129 -7.82 -27.15 3.84
C PRO A 129 -6.83 -28.23 4.27
N VAL A 130 -6.34 -28.10 5.48
CA VAL A 130 -5.65 -29.16 6.22
C VAL A 130 -6.70 -29.93 6.99
N GLN A 131 -6.73 -31.25 6.77
CA GLN A 131 -7.62 -32.15 7.50
C GLN A 131 -7.05 -32.45 8.88
N THR A 132 -7.89 -32.32 9.91
CA THR A 132 -7.54 -32.59 11.31
C THR A 132 -8.54 -33.59 11.91
N SER A 133 -8.29 -34.08 13.12
CA SER A 133 -9.21 -34.97 13.86
C SER A 133 -10.56 -34.33 14.19
N VAL A 134 -10.66 -33.00 14.17
CA VAL A 134 -11.87 -32.24 14.53
C VAL A 134 -12.52 -31.52 13.33
N GLY A 135 -11.95 -31.63 12.13
CA GLY A 135 -12.50 -31.03 10.91
C GLY A 135 -11.45 -30.55 9.92
N ASN A 136 -11.93 -29.89 8.87
CA ASN A 136 -11.10 -29.28 7.82
C ASN A 136 -10.89 -27.79 8.12
N TYR A 137 -9.64 -27.32 8.14
CA TYR A 137 -9.29 -25.94 8.48
C TYR A 137 -8.38 -25.33 7.42
N ILE A 138 -8.54 -24.04 7.13
CA ILE A 138 -7.56 -23.28 6.34
C ILE A 138 -6.47 -22.78 7.29
N PRO A 139 -5.18 -23.10 7.06
CA PRO A 139 -4.10 -22.51 7.84
C PRO A 139 -4.09 -21.00 7.59
N LEU A 140 -4.30 -20.22 8.64
CA LEU A 140 -4.28 -18.77 8.61
C LEU A 140 -3.08 -18.30 9.43
N ASP A 141 -2.10 -17.73 8.75
CA ASP A 141 -0.99 -17.04 9.40
C ASP A 141 -1.36 -15.56 9.54
N LEU A 142 -1.45 -15.09 10.79
CA LEU A 142 -1.72 -13.69 11.09
C LEU A 142 -0.46 -13.10 11.70
N ASP A 143 0.36 -12.46 10.87
CA ASP A 143 1.46 -11.63 11.34
C ASP A 143 0.88 -10.45 12.15
N VAL A 144 0.87 -10.61 13.47
CA VAL A 144 0.59 -9.50 14.37
C VAL A 144 1.78 -8.55 14.30
N SER A 145 1.61 -7.40 13.66
CA SER A 145 2.51 -6.28 13.88
C SER A 145 2.19 -5.73 15.27
N PRO A 146 3.10 -5.81 16.26
CA PRO A 146 2.86 -5.16 17.54
C PRO A 146 2.96 -3.65 17.30
N PHE A 147 1.82 -3.01 17.03
CA PHE A 147 1.71 -1.56 16.99
C PHE A 147 1.77 -1.02 18.43
N ASP A 148 2.91 -1.21 19.10
CA ASP A 148 3.20 -0.61 20.39
C ASP A 148 3.50 0.89 20.19
N ASN A 149 2.47 1.70 20.32
CA ASN A 149 2.57 3.16 20.24
C ASN A 149 2.93 3.79 21.60
N SER A 150 3.26 2.99 22.64
CA SER A 150 3.51 3.50 24.00
C SER A 150 4.76 4.38 24.11
N LYS A 151 5.69 4.27 23.15
CA LYS A 151 6.96 5.01 23.12
C LYS A 151 6.99 6.16 22.11
N THR A 152 5.99 6.30 21.26
CA THR A 152 5.86 7.40 20.31
C THR A 152 4.70 8.28 20.74
N LYS A 153 5.00 9.43 21.36
CA LYS A 153 4.03 10.49 21.64
C LYS A 153 3.45 11.05 20.33
N ARG A 154 2.51 10.34 19.71
CA ARG A 154 1.60 10.92 18.71
C ARG A 154 0.52 11.65 19.50
N GLY A 155 0.65 12.96 19.60
CA GLY A 155 -0.26 13.80 20.37
C GLY A 155 -1.71 13.69 19.88
N SER A 156 -2.59 13.38 20.83
CA SER A 156 -4.02 13.71 20.91
C SER A 156 -4.93 13.36 19.72
N PHE A 157 -5.64 12.24 19.82
CA PHE A 157 -7.09 12.26 20.06
C PHE A 157 -7.42 11.11 21.04
N GLN A 158 -7.48 11.46 22.32
CA GLN A 158 -8.25 10.69 23.28
C GLN A 158 -9.73 10.86 22.93
N ASP A 159 -10.50 9.82 23.24
CA ASP A 159 -11.96 9.75 23.14
C ASP A 159 -12.49 9.31 21.76
N ILE A 160 -12.59 7.98 21.55
CA ILE A 160 -13.85 7.23 21.27
C ILE A 160 -13.52 5.74 21.50
N GLN A 161 -13.41 5.35 22.78
CA GLN A 161 -13.64 3.97 23.24
C GLN A 161 -14.51 4.01 24.50
N ARG A 162 -15.63 4.73 24.38
CA ARG A 162 -16.82 4.50 25.18
C ARG A 162 -18.00 4.65 24.24
N LEU A 163 -18.39 3.54 23.63
CA LEU A 163 -19.73 2.95 23.60
C LEU A 163 -19.65 1.61 22.84
#